data_AF-A0A6N9U4P3-F1
#
_entry.id   AF-A0A6N9U4P3-F1
#
_cell.length_a   1.000
_cell.length_b   1.000
_cell.length_c   1.000
_cell.angle_alpha   90.00
_cell.angle_beta   90.00
_cell.angle_gamma   90.00
#
_symmetry.space_group_name_H-M   'P 1'
#
loop_
_entity.id
_entity.type
_entity.pdbx_description
1 polymer ?
#
loop_
_entity_poly.entity_id
_entity_poly.type
_entity_poly.pdbx_seq_one_letter_code
_entity_poly.pdbx_strand_id
1 'polypeptide(L)'
;MVQHGDRRAPDGACSANRLREVLGLRRVRLYDARSSCFTFLADNGVPDHILARWAGHTSIRMTKRWYVKPDVEDLRGAATTWDGLHGAGEEGQA
;
A
#
# COMPACT_ATOMS: atom_id res chain seq x y z
N MET A 1 -11.54 -37.48 10.55
CA MET A 1 -12.52 -37.01 9.55
C MET A 1 -12.58 -35.49 9.62
N VAL A 2 -11.68 -34.81 8.91
CA VAL A 2 -11.66 -33.34 8.85
C VAL A 2 -12.75 -32.92 7.89
N GLN A 3 -13.76 -32.21 8.39
CA GLN A 3 -14.78 -31.62 7.54
C GLN A 3 -14.13 -30.49 6.72
N HIS A 4 -13.80 -30.77 5.46
CA HIS A 4 -13.52 -29.74 4.48
C HIS A 4 -14.85 -29.05 4.14
N GLY A 5 -15.18 -28.03 4.94
CA GLY A 5 -16.31 -27.14 4.72
C GLY A 5 -16.26 -26.52 3.32
N ASP A 6 -17.21 -26.98 2.52
CA ASP A 6 -17.91 -26.33 1.42
C ASP A 6 -17.10 -25.48 0.43
N ARG A 7 -16.77 -26.10 -0.70
CA ARG A 7 -16.31 -25.43 -1.91
C ARG A 7 -17.53 -24.90 -2.68
N ARG A 8 -17.68 -23.57 -2.64
CA ARG A 8 -18.32 -22.66 -3.62
C ARG A 8 -19.76 -22.22 -3.30
N ALA A 9 -19.89 -20.94 -2.96
CA ALA A 9 -21.13 -20.22 -3.16
C ALA A 9 -21.44 -20.14 -4.68
N PRO A 10 -22.64 -20.55 -5.14
CA PRO A 10 -23.11 -20.21 -6.48
C PRO A 10 -23.27 -18.68 -6.58
N ASP A 11 -23.46 -18.17 -7.80
CA ASP A 11 -23.83 -16.76 -8.06
C ASP A 11 -22.83 -15.67 -7.60
N GLY A 12 -21.67 -15.59 -8.26
CA GLY A 12 -20.97 -14.34 -8.66
C GLY A 12 -20.52 -13.30 -7.59
N ALA A 13 -20.98 -13.40 -6.36
CA ALA A 13 -20.78 -12.45 -5.28
C ALA A 13 -20.07 -13.16 -4.13
N CYS A 14 -18.75 -13.27 -4.25
CA CYS A 14 -17.91 -13.55 -3.08
C CYS A 14 -18.36 -12.66 -1.90
N SER A 15 -18.35 -13.16 -0.67
CA SER A 15 -18.82 -12.45 0.55
C SER A 15 -18.31 -11.01 0.66
N ALA A 16 -17.10 -10.75 0.16
CA ALA A 16 -16.52 -9.41 0.10
C ALA A 16 -17.26 -8.44 -0.85
N ASN A 17 -17.84 -8.92 -1.97
CA ASN A 17 -18.69 -8.11 -2.84
C ASN A 17 -19.98 -7.69 -2.14
N ARG A 18 -20.59 -8.60 -1.37
CA ARG A 18 -21.78 -8.32 -0.58
C ARG A 18 -21.48 -7.31 0.54
N LEU A 19 -20.40 -7.53 1.29
CA LEU A 19 -19.99 -6.64 2.38
C LEU A 19 -19.73 -5.22 1.86
N ARG A 20 -19.10 -5.10 0.69
CA ARG A 20 -18.87 -3.81 0.04
C ARG A 20 -20.18 -3.06 -0.23
N GLU A 21 -21.21 -3.74 -0.71
CA GLU A 21 -22.52 -3.14 -0.98
C GLU A 21 -23.20 -2.66 0.29
N VAL A 22 -23.17 -3.45 1.36
CA VAL A 22 -23.70 -3.06 2.68
C VAL A 22 -22.99 -1.83 3.23
N LEU A 23 -21.68 -1.71 3.02
CA LEU A 23 -20.87 -0.58 3.47
C LEU A 23 -20.93 0.63 2.51
N GLY A 24 -21.67 0.55 1.40
CA GLY A 24 -21.75 1.64 0.41
C GLY A 24 -20.42 1.96 -0.29
N LEU A 25 -19.48 1.01 -0.32
CA LEU A 25 -18.15 1.23 -0.87
C LEU A 25 -18.14 1.08 -2.40
N ARG A 26 -17.29 1.88 -3.07
CA ARG A 26 -17.07 1.80 -4.52
C ARG A 26 -16.66 0.38 -4.94
N ARG A 27 -17.23 -0.12 -6.05
CA ARG A 27 -16.84 -1.41 -6.62
C ARG A 27 -15.37 -1.42 -7.03
N VAL A 28 -14.58 -2.16 -6.26
CA VAL A 28 -13.15 -2.44 -6.51
C VAL A 28 -12.94 -3.95 -6.64
N ARG A 29 -11.94 -4.35 -7.43
CA ARG A 29 -11.53 -5.76 -7.46
C ARG A 29 -10.86 -6.10 -6.13
N LEU A 30 -11.05 -7.32 -5.63
CA LEU A 30 -10.38 -7.77 -4.40
C LEU A 30 -8.87 -7.70 -4.51
N TYR A 31 -8.33 -7.91 -5.70
CA TYR A 31 -6.92 -7.73 -6.00
C TYR A 31 -6.45 -6.29 -5.73
N ASP A 32 -7.22 -5.29 -6.17
CA ASP A 32 -6.89 -3.88 -5.95
C ASP A 32 -7.00 -3.51 -4.47
N ALA A 33 -8.04 -4.02 -3.78
CA ALA A 33 -8.20 -3.82 -2.34
C ALA A 33 -7.03 -4.42 -1.53
N ARG A 34 -6.57 -5.62 -1.92
CA ARG A 34 -5.36 -6.23 -1.36
C ARG A 34 -4.14 -5.34 -1.59
N SER A 35 -3.97 -4.83 -2.81
CA SER A 35 -2.84 -3.95 -3.11
C SER A 35 -2.85 -2.70 -2.24
N SER A 36 -4.01 -2.05 -2.08
CA SER A 36 -4.15 -0.86 -1.23
C SER A 36 -3.83 -1.15 0.25
N CYS A 37 -4.26 -2.30 0.77
CA CYS A 37 -3.97 -2.70 2.15
C CYS A 37 -2.46 -2.82 2.40
N PHE A 38 -1.73 -3.45 1.47
CA PHE A 38 -0.28 -3.61 1.62
C PHE A 38 0.50 -2.31 1.42
N THR A 39 0.05 -1.40 0.54
CA THR A 39 0.62 -0.05 0.43
C THR A 39 0.44 0.71 1.75
N PHE A 40 -0.77 0.73 2.31
CA PHE A 40 -1.02 1.38 3.60
C PHE A 40 -0.13 0.85 4.73
N LEU A 41 0.06 -0.46 4.81
CA LEU A 41 0.94 -1.06 5.82
C LEU A 41 2.42 -0.72 5.59
N ALA A 42 2.86 -0.62 4.33
CA ALA A 42 4.21 -0.19 4.01
C ALA A 42 4.46 1.26 4.46
N ASP A 43 3.51 2.16 4.19
CA ASP A 43 3.61 3.58 4.53
C ASP A 43 3.57 3.80 6.06
N ASN A 44 2.87 2.94 6.82
CA ASN A 44 2.86 2.97 8.29
C ASN A 44 4.10 2.31 8.94
N GLY A 45 5.14 1.97 8.17
CA GLY A 45 6.42 1.53 8.69
C GLY A 45 6.51 0.04 9.05
N VAL A 46 5.61 -0.80 8.52
CA VAL A 46 5.74 -2.25 8.70
C VAL A 46 7.01 -2.76 7.96
N PRO A 47 7.89 -3.55 8.62
CA PRO A 47 9.11 -4.03 7.97
C PRO A 47 8.85 -4.86 6.71
N ASP A 48 9.65 -4.64 5.66
CA ASP A 48 9.43 -5.22 4.33
C ASP A 48 9.43 -6.76 4.31
N HIS A 49 10.21 -7.39 5.19
CA HIS A 49 10.29 -8.85 5.28
C HIS A 49 9.00 -9.46 5.85
N ILE A 50 8.32 -8.75 6.77
CA ILE A 50 7.01 -9.15 7.31
C ILE A 50 5.93 -8.95 6.24
N LEU A 51 5.94 -7.81 5.56
CA LEU A 51 5.04 -7.55 4.42
C LEU A 51 5.20 -8.59 3.32
N ALA A 52 6.43 -8.94 2.96
CA ALA A 52 6.70 -9.98 1.96
C ALA A 52 6.12 -11.33 2.39
N ARG A 53 6.26 -11.69 3.67
CA ARG A 53 5.71 -12.93 4.21
C ARG A 53 4.18 -12.95 4.19
N TRP A 54 3.53 -11.86 4.56
CA TRP A 54 2.06 -11.74 4.50
C TRP A 54 1.52 -11.68 3.06
N ALA A 55 2.24 -11.02 2.16
CA ALA A 55 1.92 -10.98 0.75
C ALA A 55 2.23 -12.31 0.03
N GLY A 56 2.93 -13.25 0.67
CA GLY A 56 3.37 -14.49 0.03
C GLY A 56 4.38 -14.26 -1.10
N HIS A 57 5.14 -13.16 -1.03
CA HIS A 57 6.18 -12.86 -2.00
C HIS A 57 7.46 -13.63 -1.66
N THR A 58 8.08 -14.21 -2.69
CA THR A 58 9.37 -14.91 -2.57
C THR A 58 10.55 -13.96 -2.41
N SER A 59 10.39 -12.68 -2.77
CA SER A 59 11.45 -11.68 -2.70
C SER A 59 10.97 -10.37 -2.07
N ILE A 60 11.73 -9.87 -1.11
CA ILE A 60 11.53 -8.56 -0.47
C ILE A 60 11.61 -7.42 -1.50
N ARG A 61 12.48 -7.57 -2.51
CA ARG A 61 12.63 -6.58 -3.58
C ARG A 61 11.32 -6.37 -4.35
N MET A 62 10.54 -7.43 -4.53
CA MET A 62 9.24 -7.37 -5.18
C MET A 62 8.24 -6.58 -4.32
N THR A 63 8.19 -6.85 -3.02
CA THR A 63 7.34 -6.12 -2.06
C THR A 63 7.66 -4.62 -2.03
N LYS A 64 8.94 -4.24 -1.93
CA LYS A 64 9.35 -2.83 -1.99
C LYS A 64 8.90 -2.15 -3.27
N ARG A 65 9.13 -2.80 -4.42
CA ARG A 65 8.77 -2.24 -5.72
C ARG A 65 7.26 -1.96 -5.84
N TRP A 66 6.42 -2.83 -5.28
CA TRP A 66 4.97 -2.73 -5.45
C TRP A 66 4.29 -1.84 -4.42
N TYR A 67 4.73 -1.88 -3.16
CA TYR A 67 3.99 -1.29 -2.05
C TYR A 67 4.60 -0.04 -1.45
N VAL A 68 5.92 0.16 -1.54
CA VAL A 68 6.56 1.38 -1.05
C VAL A 68 6.38 2.46 -2.12
N LYS A 69 5.55 3.45 -1.82
CA LYS A 69 5.30 4.60 -2.70
C LYS A 69 5.80 5.85 -1.99
N PRO A 70 6.79 6.59 -2.55
CA PRO A 70 7.19 7.85 -1.95
C PRO A 70 6.01 8.84 -1.99
N ASP A 71 5.64 9.38 -0.83
CA ASP A 71 4.67 10.47 -0.72
C ASP A 71 5.38 11.81 -1.00
N VAL A 72 4.60 12.82 -1.40
CA VAL A 72 5.06 14.20 -1.54
C VAL A 72 5.63 14.72 -0.23
N GLU A 73 5.04 14.35 0.91
CA GLU A 73 5.57 14.69 2.24
C GLU A 73 6.94 14.07 2.49
N ASP A 74 7.16 12.81 2.10
CA ASP A 74 8.46 12.14 2.21
C ASP A 74 9.54 12.87 1.40
N LEU A 75 9.14 13.42 0.24
CA LEU A 75 10.04 14.14 -0.66
C LEU A 75 10.28 15.59 -0.24
N ARG A 76 9.41 16.22 0.57
CA ARG A 76 9.58 17.62 1.02
C ARG A 76 10.82 17.81 1.88
N GLY A 77 11.14 16.84 2.74
CA GLY A 77 12.37 16.87 3.54
C GLY A 77 13.61 16.85 2.65
N ALA A 78 13.59 16.04 1.59
CA ALA A 78 14.66 16.01 0.60
C ALA A 78 14.75 17.33 -0.18
N ALA A 79 13.61 17.90 -0.61
CA ALA A 79 13.57 19.18 -1.31
C ALA A 79 14.14 20.33 -0.45
N THR A 80 13.74 20.42 0.82
CA THR A 80 14.24 21.42 1.76
C THR A 80 15.76 21.30 1.97
N THR A 81 16.27 20.07 2.09
CA THR A 81 17.71 19.82 2.21
C THR A 81 18.45 20.23 0.94
N TRP A 82 17.87 19.96 -0.24
CA TRP A 82 18.41 20.36 -1.52
C TRP A 82 18.46 21.87 -1.72
N ASP A 83 17.42 22.61 -1.31
CA ASP A 83 17.40 24.08 -1.37
C ASP A 83 18.52 24.70 -0.53
N GLY A 84 18.79 24.14 0.66
CA GLY A 84 19.90 24.56 1.52
C GLY A 84 21.29 24.28 0.92
N LEU A 85 21.43 23.22 0.14
CA LEU A 85 22.67 22.87 -0.56
C LEU A 85 22.94 23.77 -1.78
N HIS A 86 21.89 24.26 -2.44
CA HIS A 86 22.00 25.11 -3.64
C HIS A 86 22.15 26.60 -3.35
N GLY A 87 22.20 27.01 -2.08
CA GLY A 87 22.55 28.39 -1.71
C GLY A 87 21.47 29.42 -2.03
N ALA A 88 20.19 29.06 -1.92
CA ALA A 88 19.08 30.03 -2.00
C ALA A 88 18.99 30.93 -0.74
N GLY A 89 20.12 31.51 -0.33
CA GLY A 89 20.29 32.28 0.90
C GLY A 89 21.27 33.45 0.82
N GLU A 90 21.70 33.89 -0.37
CA GLU A 90 22.55 35.10 -0.54
C GLU A 90 22.01 36.06 -1.63
N GLU A 91 20.69 36.12 -1.83
CA GLU A 91 20.09 37.17 -2.67
C GLU A 91 19.00 37.90 -1.87
N GLY A 92 19.40 38.96 -1.16
CA GLY A 92 18.45 39.90 -0.56
C GLY A 92 18.81 40.43 0.83
N GLN A 93 19.92 41.15 0.95
CA GLN A 93 20.10 42.18 1.98
C GLN A 93 21.04 43.25 1.40
N ALA A 94 20.40 44.30 0.87
CA ALA A 94 21.01 45.56 0.49
C ALA A 94 21.06 46.50 1.70
#